data_AF-A0A9W5QFR2-F1
#
_entry.id   AF-A0A9W5QFR2-F1
#
_cell.length_a   1.000
_cell.length_b   1.000
_cell.length_c   1.000
_cell.angle_alpha   90.00
_cell.angle_beta   90.00
_cell.angle_gamma   90.00
#
_symmetry.space_group_name_H-M   'P 1'
#
loop_
_entity.id
_entity.type
_entity.pdbx_description
1 polymer ?
#
loop_
_entity_poly.entity_id
_entity_poly.type
_entity_poly.pdbx_seq_one_letter_code
_entity_poly.pdbx_strand_id
1 'polypeptide(L)'
;MNKPWSGNNMGHKIYKIKNLNEQLVSKKKQKKEKEKEKENVFSEMSQSNRVNSMVVKTPFSVVSEVTNFLTNPILSERRQEVFQFENNNINNEFRELETQLIATSNYYYEEPYCKMVSSKIFENRILFELDLKKNTSDIPRINKVESSWVPIHNFIVKKKEIEFENYITGELPIELGRYKTEISLQEVIDFKKRIIGFQNISQDVILTESKLLLSKRTERANSISKEIVIDKGTLFVNGHILQTIECLIDNKQSGDNFYCLMQNIELEIVIKILQKQELSN
;
A
#
# COMPACT_ATOMS: atom_id res chain seq x y z
N MET A 1 30.55 -3.24 -0.31
CA MET A 1 29.72 -4.01 0.65
C MET A 1 29.26 -3.06 1.73
N ASN A 2 28.02 -2.55 1.63
CA ASN A 2 27.46 -1.60 2.59
C ASN A 2 26.43 -2.31 3.47
N LYS A 3 26.58 -2.17 4.78
CA LYS A 3 25.72 -2.74 5.83
C LYS A 3 24.26 -2.28 5.62
N PRO A 4 23.24 -3.14 5.77
CA PRO A 4 21.86 -2.68 5.77
C PRO A 4 21.56 -1.96 7.08
N TRP A 5 20.94 -0.79 6.94
CA TRP A 5 20.60 0.14 8.00
C TRP A 5 19.65 -0.44 9.05
N SER A 6 19.88 -0.02 10.29
CA SER A 6 19.08 -0.27 11.48
C SER A 6 17.83 0.60 11.48
N GLY A 7 16.65 -0.02 11.48
CA GLY A 7 15.41 0.67 11.82
C GLY A 7 15.46 1.13 13.28
N ASN A 8 15.45 2.45 13.50
CA ASN A 8 15.56 3.09 14.82
C ASN A 8 14.41 2.76 15.81
N ASN A 9 13.43 1.95 15.42
CA ASN A 9 12.29 1.55 16.26
C ASN A 9 12.27 0.07 16.67
N MET A 10 13.23 -0.76 16.23
CA MET A 10 13.28 -2.17 16.65
C MET A 10 13.64 -2.35 18.12
N GLY A 11 14.52 -1.51 18.67
CA GLY A 11 15.07 -1.68 20.01
C GLY A 11 14.01 -1.64 21.10
N HIS A 12 13.08 -0.68 21.06
CA HIS A 12 12.15 -0.43 22.16
C HIS A 12 11.00 -1.47 22.26
N LYS A 13 10.63 -2.15 21.18
CA LYS A 13 9.55 -3.17 21.20
C LYS A 13 10.03 -4.56 21.63
N ILE A 14 11.32 -4.89 21.45
CA ILE A 14 11.92 -6.15 21.93
C ILE A 14 11.88 -6.23 23.46
N TYR A 15 12.03 -5.09 24.17
CA TYR A 15 12.01 -5.07 25.64
C TYR A 15 10.66 -5.44 26.25
N LYS A 16 9.54 -5.08 25.60
CA LYS A 16 8.20 -5.45 26.10
C LYS A 16 7.93 -6.96 25.97
N ILE A 17 8.48 -7.61 24.94
CA ILE A 17 8.35 -9.06 24.71
C ILE A 17 9.27 -9.86 25.64
N LYS A 18 10.45 -9.35 26.01
CA LYS A 18 11.31 -9.96 27.03
C LYS A 18 10.61 -10.13 28.39
N ASN A 19 9.82 -9.14 28.82
CA ASN A 19 9.06 -9.21 30.07
C ASN A 19 7.94 -10.28 30.06
N LEU A 20 7.33 -10.57 28.91
CA LEU A 20 6.38 -11.69 28.78
C LEU A 20 7.09 -13.06 28.79
N ASN A 21 8.27 -13.16 28.17
CA ASN A 21 9.06 -14.38 28.17
C ASN A 21 9.64 -14.71 29.57
N GLU A 22 10.09 -13.71 30.34
CA GLU A 22 10.60 -13.94 31.71
C GLU A 22 9.50 -14.39 32.68
N GLN A 23 8.26 -13.91 32.51
CA GLN A 23 7.10 -14.39 33.27
C GLN A 23 6.68 -15.83 32.90
N LEU A 24 6.99 -16.31 31.69
CA LEU A 24 6.69 -17.68 31.26
C LEU A 24 7.82 -18.69 31.58
N VAL A 25 9.07 -18.23 31.62
CA VAL A 25 10.25 -19.08 31.92
C VAL A 25 10.34 -19.43 33.42
N SER A 26 9.79 -18.59 34.31
CA SER A 26 9.75 -18.88 35.75
C SER A 26 8.86 -20.08 36.15
N LYS A 27 7.99 -20.58 35.24
CA LYS A 27 7.14 -21.76 35.48
C LYS A 27 7.67 -23.09 34.92
N LYS A 28 8.89 -23.16 34.37
CA LYS A 28 9.49 -24.41 33.85
C LYS A 28 10.84 -24.76 34.47
N LYS A 29 10.95 -24.69 35.80
CA LYS A 29 11.98 -25.43 36.57
C LYS A 29 11.32 -26.55 37.37
N GLN A 30 10.93 -27.63 36.68
CA GLN A 30 10.93 -29.00 37.20
C GLN A 30 10.65 -29.98 36.05
N LYS A 31 11.38 -31.11 36.08
CA LYS A 31 11.45 -32.24 35.11
C LYS A 31 12.34 -32.05 33.87
N LYS A 32 13.64 -32.29 34.11
CA LYS A 32 14.57 -32.94 33.18
C LYS A 32 14.27 -34.45 33.12
N GLU A 33 14.74 -35.05 32.03
CA GLU A 33 14.85 -36.49 31.70
C GLU A 33 13.74 -37.08 30.82
N LYS A 34 14.01 -37.07 29.50
CA LYS A 34 14.07 -38.27 28.64
C LYS A 34 14.44 -37.86 27.21
N GLU A 35 15.73 -37.63 26.99
CA GLU A 35 16.32 -37.63 25.66
C GLU A 35 16.78 -39.04 25.35
N LYS A 36 15.92 -39.82 24.66
CA LYS A 36 16.27 -41.04 23.91
C LYS A 36 15.14 -41.61 23.03
N GLU A 37 13.96 -40.99 23.00
CA GLU A 37 12.83 -41.41 22.12
C GLU A 37 12.63 -40.51 20.88
N LYS A 38 13.59 -39.64 20.53
CA LYS A 38 13.41 -38.63 19.46
C LYS A 38 13.48 -39.17 18.02
N GLU A 39 13.98 -40.40 17.79
CA GLU A 39 14.07 -40.95 16.42
C GLU A 39 12.91 -41.85 16.00
N ASN A 40 12.19 -42.50 16.92
CA ASN A 40 11.06 -43.38 16.56
C ASN A 40 9.73 -42.64 16.38
N VAL A 41 9.55 -41.48 17.02
CA VAL A 41 8.30 -40.70 16.97
C VAL A 41 8.06 -40.08 15.58
N PHE A 42 9.11 -39.88 14.78
CA PHE A 42 8.95 -39.29 13.45
C PHE A 42 8.33 -40.26 12.41
N SER A 43 8.43 -41.58 12.64
CA SER A 43 7.90 -42.57 11.68
C SER A 43 6.43 -42.93 11.93
N GLU A 44 5.96 -42.91 13.18
CA GLU A 44 4.56 -43.18 13.54
C GLU A 44 3.64 -41.95 13.40
N MET A 45 4.19 -40.75 13.21
CA MET A 45 3.44 -39.49 13.08
C MET A 45 2.71 -39.30 11.74
N SER A 46 2.77 -40.30 10.86
CA SER A 46 2.33 -40.21 9.46
C SER A 46 0.87 -40.61 9.21
N GLN A 47 0.13 -41.10 10.22
CA GLN A 47 -1.21 -41.69 9.99
C GLN A 47 -2.42 -40.94 10.57
N SER A 48 -2.27 -39.81 11.29
CA SER A 48 -3.44 -39.10 11.86
C SER A 48 -3.53 -37.59 11.63
N ASN A 49 -2.52 -36.97 11.03
CA ASN A 49 -2.50 -35.52 10.82
C ASN A 49 -3.20 -35.17 9.50
N ARG A 50 -4.35 -34.48 9.59
CA ARG A 50 -5.04 -33.92 8.42
C ARG A 50 -4.44 -32.55 8.08
N VAL A 51 -4.21 -32.34 6.79
CA VAL A 51 -3.84 -31.02 6.25
C VAL A 51 -5.12 -30.22 6.08
N ASN A 52 -5.21 -29.09 6.78
CA ASN A 52 -6.29 -28.14 6.63
C ASN A 52 -5.73 -26.86 5.99
N SER A 53 -6.48 -26.29 5.05
CA SER A 53 -6.16 -25.00 4.45
C SER A 53 -7.12 -23.93 4.96
N MET A 54 -6.61 -22.71 5.15
CA MET A 54 -7.43 -21.53 5.43
C MET A 54 -6.91 -20.32 4.66
N VAL A 55 -7.83 -19.41 4.35
CA VAL A 55 -7.55 -18.17 3.63
C VAL A 55 -7.73 -16.99 4.56
N VAL A 56 -6.73 -16.12 4.62
CA VAL A 56 -6.70 -14.91 5.44
C VAL A 56 -6.49 -13.69 4.54
N LYS A 57 -7.20 -12.60 4.84
CA LYS A 57 -7.12 -11.34 4.10
C LYS A 57 -6.70 -10.23 5.05
N THR A 58 -5.47 -9.75 4.90
CA THR A 58 -4.90 -8.67 5.71
C THR A 58 -5.03 -7.34 4.95
N PRO A 59 -5.97 -6.44 5.30
CA PRO A 59 -6.12 -5.19 4.58
C PRO A 59 -5.00 -4.20 4.89
N PHE A 60 -4.65 -3.36 3.91
CA PHE A 60 -3.76 -2.22 4.08
C PHE A 60 -4.25 -1.00 3.30
N SER A 61 -3.89 0.18 3.78
CA SER A 61 -4.24 1.46 3.16
C SER A 61 -3.17 2.50 3.41
N VAL A 62 -2.74 3.18 2.35
CA VAL A 62 -1.78 4.28 2.39
C VAL A 62 -2.37 5.48 1.67
N VAL A 63 -2.43 6.60 2.38
CA VAL A 63 -2.85 7.90 1.84
C VAL A 63 -1.83 8.92 2.28
N SER A 64 -1.02 9.39 1.35
CA SER A 64 -0.02 10.42 1.63
C SER A 64 0.30 11.26 0.41
N GLU A 65 0.88 12.43 0.67
CA GLU A 65 1.29 13.38 -0.37
C GLU A 65 2.47 12.82 -1.17
N VAL A 66 2.40 12.98 -2.50
CA VAL A 66 3.49 12.74 -3.43
C VAL A 66 3.94 14.06 -4.04
N THR A 67 5.25 14.21 -4.16
CA THR A 67 5.92 15.35 -4.78
C THR A 67 6.96 14.84 -5.78
N ASN A 68 7.68 15.76 -6.42
CA ASN A 68 8.74 15.44 -7.38
C ASN A 68 8.23 14.49 -8.47
N PHE A 69 7.37 14.98 -9.36
CA PHE A 69 6.97 14.20 -10.54
C PHE A 69 8.13 14.15 -11.55
N LEU A 70 8.28 13.01 -12.23
CA LEU A 70 9.22 12.84 -13.35
C LEU A 70 8.81 13.69 -14.55
N THR A 71 7.51 13.73 -14.82
CA THR A 71 6.88 14.52 -15.87
C THR A 71 5.61 15.13 -15.29
N ASN A 72 5.34 16.40 -15.61
CA ASN A 72 4.16 17.07 -15.10
C ASN A 72 2.88 16.40 -15.64
N PRO A 73 1.88 16.15 -14.78
CA PRO A 73 0.55 15.75 -15.23
C PRO A 73 -0.10 16.86 -16.07
N ILE A 74 -0.82 16.48 -17.12
CA ILE A 74 -1.68 17.39 -17.89
C ILE A 74 -3.06 17.45 -17.23
N LEU A 75 -3.64 18.65 -17.15
CA LEU A 75 -4.96 18.89 -16.54
C LEU A 75 -5.98 19.29 -17.58
N SER A 76 -7.20 18.79 -17.44
CA SER A 76 -8.36 19.32 -18.15
C SER A 76 -8.52 20.81 -17.85
N GLU A 77 -8.63 21.60 -18.92
CA GLU A 77 -8.66 23.07 -18.86
C GLU A 77 -10.04 23.56 -19.32
N ARG A 78 -10.60 24.54 -18.59
CA ARG A 78 -11.77 25.29 -19.04
C ARG A 78 -11.33 26.71 -19.37
N ARG A 79 -11.51 27.11 -20.62
CA ARG A 79 -11.33 28.49 -21.08
C ARG A 79 -12.71 29.13 -21.23
N GLN A 80 -12.89 30.31 -20.65
CA GLN A 80 -14.12 31.07 -20.76
C GLN A 80 -13.77 32.46 -21.23
N GLU A 81 -14.41 32.88 -22.31
CA GLU A 81 -14.32 34.21 -22.88
C GLU A 81 -15.68 34.88 -22.69
N VAL A 82 -15.67 36.08 -22.10
CA VAL A 82 -16.88 36.86 -21.83
C VAL A 82 -16.82 38.11 -22.69
N PHE A 83 -17.82 38.26 -23.56
CA PHE A 83 -18.00 39.42 -24.41
C PHE A 83 -19.17 40.24 -23.86
N GLN A 84 -18.86 41.43 -23.37
CA GLN A 84 -19.87 42.36 -22.86
C GLN A 84 -20.34 43.26 -24.00
N PHE A 85 -21.66 43.29 -24.26
CA PHE A 85 -22.21 44.15 -25.29
C PHE A 85 -22.71 45.46 -24.70
N GLU A 86 -22.54 46.55 -25.45
CA GLU A 86 -23.19 47.82 -25.14
C GLU A 86 -24.70 47.69 -25.36
N ASN A 87 -25.44 48.12 -24.35
CA ASN A 87 -26.88 47.92 -24.26
C ASN A 87 -27.61 49.05 -24.98
N ASN A 88 -27.94 48.84 -26.25
CA ASN A 88 -28.51 49.85 -27.13
C ASN A 88 -30.02 49.69 -27.39
N ASN A 89 -30.68 48.70 -26.78
CA ASN A 89 -32.12 48.45 -26.93
C ASN A 89 -32.92 49.02 -25.76
N ILE A 90 -33.34 50.29 -25.89
CA ILE A 90 -34.34 50.90 -25.02
C ILE A 90 -35.64 51.00 -25.83
N ASN A 91 -36.50 49.98 -25.72
CA ASN A 91 -37.91 50.12 -26.11
C ASN A 91 -38.72 50.52 -24.86
N ASN A 92 -39.80 51.29 -25.04
CA ASN A 92 -40.62 51.84 -23.95
C ASN A 92 -41.28 50.78 -23.03
N GLU A 93 -41.21 49.49 -23.37
CA GLU A 93 -41.85 48.40 -22.63
C GLU A 93 -40.89 47.59 -21.74
N PHE A 94 -39.60 47.47 -22.08
CA PHE A 94 -38.62 46.72 -21.28
C PHE A 94 -37.21 47.32 -21.43
N ARG A 95 -36.43 47.23 -20.34
CA ARG A 95 -35.02 47.66 -20.28
C ARG A 95 -34.15 46.43 -20.10
N GLU A 96 -33.31 46.10 -21.08
CA GLU A 96 -32.21 45.13 -20.88
C GLU A 96 -31.31 45.67 -19.75
N LEU A 97 -30.95 44.83 -18.77
CA LEU A 97 -30.10 45.25 -17.64
C LEU A 97 -28.64 44.86 -17.85
N GLU A 98 -28.40 43.72 -18.49
CA GLU A 98 -27.09 43.17 -18.76
C GLU A 98 -27.15 42.23 -19.96
N THR A 99 -26.23 42.39 -20.91
CA THR A 99 -26.12 41.54 -22.10
C THR A 99 -24.67 41.08 -22.24
N GLN A 100 -24.44 39.78 -22.03
CA GLN A 100 -23.13 39.14 -22.17
C GLN A 100 -23.24 37.92 -23.09
N LEU A 101 -22.29 37.75 -24.02
CA LEU A 101 -22.04 36.46 -24.67
C LEU A 101 -20.91 35.77 -23.93
N ILE A 102 -21.17 34.55 -23.49
CA ILE A 102 -20.19 33.72 -22.81
C ILE A 102 -19.83 32.56 -23.74
N ALA A 103 -18.60 32.57 -24.25
CA ALA A 103 -18.03 31.42 -24.94
C ALA A 103 -17.25 30.57 -23.93
N THR A 104 -17.59 29.28 -23.82
CA THR A 104 -16.88 28.34 -22.93
C THR A 104 -16.33 27.19 -23.75
N SER A 105 -15.01 26.99 -23.66
CA SER A 105 -14.29 25.87 -24.25
C SER A 105 -13.75 24.97 -23.14
N ASN A 106 -14.01 23.67 -23.23
CA ASN A 106 -13.47 22.68 -22.30
C ASN A 106 -12.53 21.73 -23.05
N TYR A 107 -11.32 21.56 -22.53
CA TYR A 107 -10.32 20.61 -23.02
C TYR A 107 -10.21 19.48 -22.01
N TYR A 108 -10.53 18.26 -22.42
CA TYR A 108 -10.57 17.09 -21.54
C TYR A 108 -9.35 16.19 -21.81
N TYR A 109 -8.53 15.98 -20.78
CA TYR A 109 -7.42 15.05 -20.81
C TYR A 109 -7.70 13.85 -19.89
N GLU A 110 -7.10 12.71 -20.21
CA GLU A 110 -7.22 11.50 -19.40
C GLU A 110 -6.60 11.70 -18.01
N GLU A 111 -7.28 11.24 -16.96
CA GLU A 111 -6.75 11.34 -15.59
C GLU A 111 -5.55 10.40 -15.38
N PRO A 112 -4.58 10.77 -14.53
CA PRO A 112 -3.50 9.86 -14.16
C PRO A 112 -4.01 8.57 -13.50
N TYR A 113 -3.50 7.43 -13.94
CA TYR A 113 -3.80 6.14 -13.35
C TYR A 113 -2.56 5.49 -12.74
N CYS A 114 -2.78 4.63 -11.76
CA CYS A 114 -1.73 4.00 -10.97
C CYS A 114 -1.62 2.51 -11.31
N LYS A 115 -0.39 1.98 -11.27
CA LYS A 115 -0.11 0.56 -11.48
C LYS A 115 0.93 0.07 -10.47
N MET A 116 0.67 -1.06 -9.82
CA MET A 116 1.68 -1.74 -9.02
C MET A 116 2.77 -2.33 -9.91
N VAL A 117 4.02 -2.00 -9.62
CA VAL A 117 5.18 -2.53 -10.34
C VAL A 117 5.76 -3.74 -9.60
N SER A 118 5.82 -3.66 -8.27
CA SER A 118 6.34 -4.73 -7.43
C SER A 118 5.86 -4.60 -6.00
N SER A 119 5.80 -5.74 -5.31
CA SER A 119 5.60 -5.84 -3.86
C SER A 119 6.68 -6.76 -3.25
N LYS A 120 7.04 -6.53 -1.99
CA LYS A 120 7.85 -7.46 -1.20
C LYS A 120 7.30 -7.54 0.21
N ILE A 121 7.24 -8.76 0.75
CA ILE A 121 6.79 -9.05 2.11
C ILE A 121 7.99 -9.54 2.91
N PHE A 122 8.26 -8.88 4.03
CA PHE A 122 9.14 -9.39 5.07
C PHE A 122 8.29 -9.72 6.28
N GLU A 123 8.40 -10.94 6.79
CA GLU A 123 7.49 -11.40 7.83
C GLU A 123 8.19 -12.16 8.94
N ASN A 124 7.77 -11.88 10.17
CA ASN A 124 8.10 -12.67 11.35
C ASN A 124 6.82 -13.27 11.96
N ARG A 125 6.82 -14.61 12.10
CA ARG A 125 5.67 -15.40 12.54
C ARG A 125 5.93 -16.04 13.89
N ILE A 126 4.96 -15.95 14.80
CA ILE A 126 5.03 -16.58 16.11
C ILE A 126 3.71 -17.29 16.41
N LEU A 127 3.78 -18.61 16.61
CA LEU A 127 2.64 -19.42 17.03
C LEU A 127 2.63 -19.49 18.56
N PHE A 128 1.49 -19.16 19.16
CA PHE A 128 1.28 -19.24 20.61
C PHE A 128 0.14 -20.20 20.95
N GLU A 129 0.25 -20.79 22.14
CA GLU A 129 -0.82 -21.50 22.84
C GLU A 129 -1.22 -20.65 24.06
N LEU A 130 -2.49 -20.30 24.16
CA LEU A 130 -3.05 -19.46 25.22
C LEU A 130 -4.08 -20.26 26.02
N ASP A 131 -3.99 -20.20 27.35
CA ASP A 131 -5.04 -20.68 28.26
C ASP A 131 -6.29 -19.78 28.16
N LEU A 132 -7.48 -20.39 28.11
CA LEU A 132 -8.82 -19.74 28.03
C LEU A 132 -9.06 -18.57 29.01
N LYS A 133 -8.27 -18.46 30.09
CA LYS A 133 -8.36 -17.37 31.07
C LYS A 133 -7.77 -16.03 30.59
N LYS A 134 -7.10 -16.00 29.43
CA LYS A 134 -6.54 -14.79 28.82
C LYS A 134 -7.17 -14.57 27.45
N ASN A 135 -7.88 -13.45 27.28
CA ASN A 135 -8.50 -13.09 26.01
C ASN A 135 -7.45 -12.63 25.00
N THR A 136 -7.61 -13.01 23.73
CA THR A 136 -6.77 -12.54 22.61
C THR A 136 -6.93 -11.04 22.32
N SER A 137 -7.96 -10.39 22.91
CA SER A 137 -8.16 -8.93 22.88
C SER A 137 -7.02 -8.14 23.50
N ASP A 138 -6.25 -8.76 24.40
CA ASP A 138 -5.18 -8.09 25.12
C ASP A 138 -3.88 -8.00 24.31
N ILE A 139 -3.82 -8.66 23.14
CA ILE A 139 -2.69 -8.56 22.22
C ILE A 139 -2.83 -7.23 21.46
N PRO A 140 -1.92 -6.26 21.67
CA PRO A 140 -1.98 -4.98 20.98
C PRO A 140 -1.83 -5.23 19.48
N ARG A 141 -2.84 -4.84 18.70
CA ARG A 141 -2.80 -4.84 17.23
C ARG A 141 -2.27 -3.49 16.78
N ILE A 142 -1.04 -3.45 16.27
CA ILE A 142 -0.50 -2.22 15.67
C ILE A 142 -1.19 -2.03 14.33
N ASN A 143 -2.19 -1.14 14.29
CA ASN A 143 -3.02 -0.95 13.10
C ASN A 143 -2.55 0.16 12.15
N LYS A 144 -1.44 0.84 12.44
CA LYS A 144 -0.91 1.85 11.51
C LYS A 144 0.48 2.32 11.92
N VAL A 145 1.45 2.13 11.04
CA VAL A 145 2.65 2.96 11.01
C VAL A 145 2.42 4.01 9.92
N GLU A 146 2.80 5.26 10.19
CA GLU A 146 2.77 6.33 9.19
C GLU A 146 3.66 5.94 8.01
N SER A 147 3.05 5.71 6.85
CA SER A 147 3.74 5.34 5.62
C SER A 147 3.77 6.55 4.68
N SER A 148 4.96 6.93 4.26
CA SER A 148 5.18 8.01 3.30
C SER A 148 5.63 7.44 1.95
N TRP A 149 5.29 8.15 0.88
CA TRP A 149 5.75 7.82 -0.46
C TRP A 149 7.11 8.45 -0.74
N VAL A 150 8.06 7.64 -1.18
CA VAL A 150 9.41 8.07 -1.56
C VAL A 150 9.56 7.97 -3.09
N PRO A 151 9.84 9.07 -3.81
CA PRO A 151 10.06 9.02 -5.26
C PRO A 151 11.38 8.30 -5.58
N ILE A 152 11.33 7.26 -6.42
CA ILE A 152 12.51 6.46 -6.78
C ILE A 152 13.18 6.90 -8.09
N HIS A 153 12.48 7.66 -8.91
CA HIS A 153 12.97 8.15 -10.20
C HIS A 153 13.96 9.32 -10.06
N ASN A 154 14.07 9.92 -8.87
CA ASN A 154 15.13 10.89 -8.55
C ASN A 154 16.55 10.27 -8.59
N PHE A 155 16.67 8.94 -8.57
CA PHE A 155 17.95 8.23 -8.60
C PHE A 155 18.33 7.70 -10.00
N ILE A 156 17.44 7.83 -10.98
CA ILE A 156 17.65 7.35 -12.35
C ILE A 156 17.99 8.53 -13.25
N VAL A 157 19.21 8.52 -13.81
CA VAL A 157 19.72 9.51 -14.76
C VAL A 157 18.78 9.65 -15.95
N LYS A 158 18.53 10.90 -16.34
CA LYS A 158 17.73 11.31 -17.51
C LYS A 158 18.01 10.40 -18.71
N LYS A 159 16.96 9.78 -19.27
CA LYS A 159 17.05 9.17 -20.60
C LYS A 159 17.35 10.29 -21.61
N LYS A 160 18.26 10.01 -22.54
CA LYS A 160 18.51 10.84 -23.73
C LYS A 160 17.18 11.20 -24.40
N GLU A 161 17.03 12.46 -24.74
CA GLU A 161 16.10 12.90 -25.77
C GLU A 161 16.45 12.12 -27.04
N ILE A 162 15.50 11.31 -27.51
CA ILE A 162 15.60 10.68 -28.82
C ILE A 162 14.92 11.67 -29.75
N GLU A 163 15.72 12.41 -30.51
CA GLU A 163 15.23 13.23 -31.61
C GLU A 163 14.69 12.30 -32.69
N PHE A 164 13.37 12.34 -32.91
CA PHE A 164 12.73 11.70 -34.04
C PHE A 164 12.48 12.77 -35.10
N GLU A 165 13.14 12.68 -36.25
CA GLU A 165 12.97 13.60 -37.38
C GLU A 165 11.65 13.39 -38.17
N ASN A 166 10.68 12.67 -37.62
CA ASN A 166 9.41 12.36 -38.29
C ASN A 166 8.22 12.60 -37.35
N TYR A 167 7.25 13.38 -37.83
CA TYR A 167 6.01 13.72 -37.13
C TYR A 167 5.09 12.49 -37.01
N ILE A 168 5.24 11.73 -35.93
CA ILE A 168 4.25 10.74 -35.52
C ILE A 168 3.46 11.37 -34.38
N THR A 169 2.26 11.88 -34.68
CA THR A 169 1.31 12.25 -33.64
C THR A 169 0.74 10.98 -33.05
N GLY A 170 1.01 10.73 -31.77
CA GLY A 170 0.55 9.54 -31.07
C GLY A 170 0.28 9.83 -29.61
N GLU A 171 -0.77 9.21 -29.09
CA GLU A 171 -1.07 9.23 -27.65
C GLU A 171 -0.37 8.04 -26.97
N LEU A 172 0.60 8.32 -26.10
CA LEU A 172 1.35 7.29 -25.38
C LEU A 172 1.19 7.44 -23.86
N PRO A 173 1.21 6.32 -23.10
CA PRO A 173 1.20 6.37 -21.65
C PRO A 173 2.57 6.85 -21.14
N ILE A 174 2.64 8.09 -20.70
CA ILE A 174 3.84 8.73 -20.14
C ILE A 174 3.91 8.45 -18.63
N GLU A 175 5.12 8.13 -18.16
CA GLU A 175 5.40 7.92 -16.75
C GLU A 175 5.54 9.26 -16.02
N LEU A 176 4.54 9.59 -15.20
CA LEU A 176 4.57 10.80 -14.35
C LEU A 176 5.47 10.62 -13.13
N GLY A 177 5.69 9.38 -12.71
CA GLY A 177 6.61 9.08 -11.61
C GLY A 177 6.49 7.65 -11.10
N ARG A 178 7.50 7.25 -10.33
CA ARG A 178 7.52 6.02 -9.56
C ARG A 178 7.80 6.30 -8.09
N TYR A 179 7.03 5.66 -7.22
CA TYR A 179 7.02 5.88 -5.78
C TYR A 179 7.09 4.54 -5.03
N LYS A 180 7.88 4.50 -3.97
CA LYS A 180 7.99 3.38 -3.05
C LYS A 180 7.40 3.76 -1.69
N THR A 181 6.76 2.82 -1.02
CA THR A 181 6.39 2.96 0.40
C THR A 181 6.63 1.65 1.15
N GLU A 182 6.71 1.74 2.48
CA GLU A 182 6.86 0.63 3.40
C GLU A 182 5.73 0.71 4.44
N ILE A 183 5.05 -0.41 4.67
CA ILE A 183 3.86 -0.51 5.50
C ILE A 183 4.08 -1.61 6.53
N SER A 184 4.06 -1.25 7.82
CA SER A 184 4.13 -2.22 8.90
C SER A 184 2.72 -2.63 9.34
N LEU A 185 2.45 -3.93 9.32
CA LEU A 185 1.18 -4.55 9.69
C LEU A 185 1.40 -5.60 10.77
N GLN A 186 0.42 -5.76 11.65
CA GLN A 186 0.39 -6.84 12.61
C GLN A 186 -0.96 -7.54 12.56
N GLU A 187 -0.93 -8.85 12.32
CA GLU A 187 -2.12 -9.70 12.25
C GLU A 187 -2.05 -10.81 13.29
N VAL A 188 -3.21 -11.15 13.86
CA VAL A 188 -3.37 -12.29 14.76
C VAL A 188 -4.47 -13.17 14.20
N ILE A 189 -4.13 -14.41 13.88
CA ILE A 189 -5.08 -15.40 13.37
C ILE A 189 -5.36 -16.42 14.45
N ASP A 190 -6.63 -16.59 14.79
CA ASP A 190 -7.09 -17.56 15.78
C ASP A 190 -7.46 -18.90 15.13
N PHE A 191 -6.97 -19.99 15.72
CA PHE A 191 -7.29 -21.35 15.29
C PHE A 191 -8.22 -22.03 16.30
N LYS A 192 -9.26 -22.67 15.78
CA LYS A 192 -10.21 -23.46 16.58
C LYS A 192 -9.66 -24.81 17.03
N LYS A 193 -8.57 -25.26 16.43
CA LYS A 193 -7.96 -26.58 16.68
C LYS A 193 -6.48 -26.43 16.94
N ARG A 194 -5.92 -27.42 17.63
CA ARG A 194 -4.49 -27.51 17.88
C ARG A 194 -3.69 -27.63 16.59
N ILE A 195 -2.82 -26.66 16.37
CA ILE A 195 -1.88 -26.64 15.25
C ILE A 195 -0.55 -27.25 15.71
N ILE A 196 -0.11 -28.28 14.99
CA ILE A 196 1.18 -28.95 15.23
C ILE A 196 2.30 -28.22 14.48
N GLY A 197 1.97 -27.70 13.29
CA GLY A 197 2.91 -26.97 12.45
C GLY A 197 2.28 -26.49 11.16
N PHE A 198 3.05 -25.70 10.42
CA PHE A 198 2.67 -25.20 9.10
C PHE A 198 3.38 -26.02 8.04
N GLN A 199 2.62 -26.47 7.03
CA GLN A 199 3.16 -27.20 5.90
C GLN A 199 3.58 -26.25 4.78
N ASN A 200 2.69 -25.34 4.41
CA ASN A 200 2.92 -24.38 3.36
C ASN A 200 2.15 -23.10 3.63
N ILE A 201 2.72 -21.98 3.22
CA ILE A 201 2.09 -20.68 3.30
C ILE A 201 2.40 -19.92 2.03
N SER A 202 1.36 -19.58 1.27
CA SER A 202 1.46 -18.74 0.08
C SER A 202 0.81 -17.38 0.33
N GLN A 203 1.37 -16.34 -0.26
CA GLN A 203 0.93 -14.96 -0.09
C GLN A 203 0.94 -14.23 -1.43
N ASP A 204 -0.07 -13.39 -1.64
CA ASP A 204 -0.14 -12.48 -2.77
C ASP A 204 -0.62 -11.09 -2.31
N VAL A 205 -0.18 -10.04 -2.99
CA VAL A 205 -0.54 -8.66 -2.68
C VAL A 205 -1.47 -8.16 -3.76
N ILE A 206 -2.69 -7.79 -3.39
CA ILE A 206 -3.73 -7.38 -4.32
C ILE A 206 -4.12 -5.94 -4.03
N LEU A 207 -3.96 -5.06 -5.02
CA LEU A 207 -4.52 -3.71 -4.96
C LEU A 207 -6.01 -3.74 -5.28
N THR A 208 -6.80 -3.11 -4.43
CA THR A 208 -8.24 -2.91 -4.65
C THR A 208 -8.52 -1.54 -5.25
N GLU A 209 -7.72 -0.53 -4.89
CA GLU A 209 -7.87 0.83 -5.38
C GLU A 209 -6.51 1.53 -5.41
N SER A 210 -6.26 2.30 -6.47
CA SER A 210 -5.09 3.16 -6.56
C SER A 210 -5.41 4.42 -7.37
N LYS A 211 -5.35 5.60 -6.73
CA LYS A 211 -5.75 6.87 -7.34
C LYS A 211 -4.79 8.00 -6.96
N LEU A 212 -4.53 8.91 -7.90
CA LEU A 212 -3.85 10.17 -7.65
C LEU A 212 -4.84 11.33 -7.70
N LEU A 213 -4.87 12.16 -6.66
CA LEU A 213 -5.58 13.45 -6.66
C LEU A 213 -4.57 14.59 -6.76
N LEU A 214 -4.73 15.45 -7.75
CA LEU A 214 -3.82 16.57 -7.99
C LEU A 214 -4.30 17.77 -7.16
N SER A 215 -3.59 18.08 -6.07
CA SER A 215 -4.10 18.96 -5.00
C SER A 215 -3.53 20.37 -5.02
N LYS A 216 -2.31 20.58 -5.56
CA LYS A 216 -1.69 21.92 -5.62
C LYS A 216 -1.22 22.28 -7.02
N ARG A 217 -1.68 23.44 -7.50
CA ARG A 217 -1.31 24.05 -8.78
C ARG A 217 -0.50 25.31 -8.49
N THR A 218 0.65 25.45 -9.13
CA THR A 218 1.42 26.69 -9.10
C THR A 218 1.44 27.25 -10.51
N GLU A 219 0.92 28.46 -10.66
CA GLU A 219 1.02 29.21 -11.90
C GLU A 219 2.43 29.82 -11.98
N ARG A 220 3.23 29.38 -12.95
CA ARG A 220 4.42 30.10 -13.36
C ARG A 220 4.05 30.98 -14.55
N ALA A 221 3.97 32.27 -14.30
CA ALA A 221 3.82 33.26 -15.35
C ALA A 221 5.21 33.61 -15.90
N ASN A 222 5.47 33.26 -17.15
CA ASN A 222 6.55 33.83 -17.93
C ASN A 222 5.96 34.92 -18.83
N SER A 223 6.80 35.80 -19.40
CA SER A 223 6.38 36.94 -20.24
C SER A 223 5.58 36.55 -21.51
N ILE A 224 5.48 35.25 -21.84
CA ILE A 224 4.89 34.73 -23.09
C ILE A 224 3.78 33.69 -22.83
N SER A 225 3.75 33.03 -21.66
CA SER A 225 2.74 31.98 -21.36
C SER A 225 2.48 31.80 -19.86
N LYS A 226 1.27 31.34 -19.54
CA LYS A 226 0.90 30.82 -18.22
C LYS A 226 1.11 29.31 -18.22
N GLU A 227 2.11 28.83 -17.49
CA GLU A 227 2.33 27.39 -17.32
C GLU A 227 1.82 26.96 -15.94
N ILE A 228 0.89 25.99 -15.90
CA ILE A 228 0.41 25.40 -14.66
C ILE A 228 1.31 24.22 -14.32
N VAL A 229 2.11 24.35 -13.27
CA VAL A 229 2.95 23.26 -12.76
C VAL A 229 2.29 22.62 -11.55
N ILE A 230 2.29 21.29 -11.49
CA ILE A 230 1.75 20.55 -10.36
C ILE A 230 2.88 20.13 -9.44
N ASP A 231 2.97 20.78 -8.29
CA ASP A 231 4.04 20.52 -7.33
C ASP A 231 3.73 19.30 -6.44
N LYS A 232 2.44 19.03 -6.21
CA LYS A 232 1.97 18.06 -5.20
C LYS A 232 0.69 17.36 -5.63
N GLY A 233 0.59 16.08 -5.30
CA GLY A 233 -0.64 15.29 -5.37
C GLY A 233 -0.80 14.43 -4.13
N THR A 234 -1.96 13.81 -3.95
CA THR A 234 -2.23 12.84 -2.89
C THR A 234 -2.45 11.48 -3.54
N LEU A 235 -1.61 10.51 -3.18
CA LEU A 235 -1.67 9.15 -3.69
C LEU A 235 -2.38 8.24 -2.68
N PHE A 236 -3.48 7.66 -3.12
CA PHE A 236 -4.32 6.71 -2.39
C PHE A 236 -4.05 5.32 -2.93
N VAL A 237 -3.67 4.39 -2.05
CA VAL A 237 -3.46 2.99 -2.40
C VAL A 237 -4.09 2.12 -1.32
N ASN A 238 -5.09 1.34 -1.71
CA ASN A 238 -5.78 0.38 -0.88
C ASN A 238 -5.58 -1.03 -1.45
N GLY A 239 -5.44 -2.00 -0.57
CA GLY A 239 -5.28 -3.39 -0.97
C GLY A 239 -5.37 -4.34 0.20
N HIS A 240 -5.06 -5.61 -0.07
CA HIS A 240 -4.92 -6.62 0.95
C HIS A 240 -3.83 -7.63 0.59
N ILE A 241 -3.24 -8.25 1.61
CA ILE A 241 -2.43 -9.45 1.48
C ILE A 241 -3.39 -10.63 1.56
N LEU A 242 -3.45 -11.42 0.49
CA LEU A 242 -4.18 -12.67 0.45
C LEU A 242 -3.24 -13.79 0.83
N GLN A 243 -3.50 -14.47 1.93
CA GLN A 243 -2.65 -15.54 2.43
C GLN A 243 -3.44 -16.85 2.47
N THR A 244 -2.85 -17.92 1.93
CA THR A 244 -3.35 -19.29 2.08
C THR A 244 -2.39 -20.06 2.96
N ILE A 245 -2.90 -20.60 4.07
CA ILE A 245 -2.12 -21.27 5.11
C ILE A 245 -2.56 -22.72 5.18
N GLU A 246 -1.63 -23.63 4.93
CA GLU A 246 -1.78 -25.06 5.10
C GLU A 246 -1.17 -25.50 6.44
N CYS A 247 -2.02 -26.06 7.30
CA CYS A 247 -1.67 -26.45 8.67
C CYS A 247 -1.82 -27.95 8.88
N LEU A 248 -0.93 -28.50 9.71
CA LEU A 248 -1.07 -29.83 10.29
C LEU A 248 -1.84 -29.71 11.61
N ILE A 249 -2.98 -30.41 11.70
CA ILE A 249 -3.87 -30.37 12.86
C ILE A 249 -3.78 -31.68 13.65
N ASP A 250 -3.71 -31.55 14.97
CA ASP A 250 -3.88 -32.67 15.91
C ASP A 250 -5.39 -32.93 16.13
N ASN A 251 -5.83 -34.17 15.90
CA ASN A 251 -7.23 -34.57 16.12
C ASN A 251 -7.53 -34.96 17.57
N LYS A 252 -6.53 -35.00 18.45
CA LYS A 252 -6.78 -35.16 19.89
C LYS A 252 -7.61 -33.98 20.38
N GLN A 253 -8.56 -34.24 21.29
CA GLN A 253 -9.29 -33.16 21.96
C GLN A 253 -8.26 -32.20 22.57
N SER A 254 -8.13 -31.02 21.96
CA SER A 254 -7.49 -29.91 22.64
C SER A 254 -8.31 -29.67 23.89
N GLY A 255 -7.66 -29.50 25.04
CA GLY A 255 -8.34 -28.95 26.19
C GLY A 255 -8.86 -27.53 25.89
N ASP A 256 -9.16 -26.79 26.95
CA ASP A 256 -9.63 -25.41 26.92
C ASP A 256 -8.59 -24.37 26.41
N ASN A 257 -7.71 -24.74 25.49
CA ASN A 257 -6.64 -23.87 24.98
C ASN A 257 -6.97 -23.35 23.58
N PHE A 258 -6.64 -22.07 23.33
CA PHE A 258 -6.69 -21.49 21.99
C PHE A 258 -5.29 -21.36 21.39
N TYR A 259 -5.20 -21.53 20.08
CA TYR A 259 -3.95 -21.41 19.33
C TYR A 259 -4.06 -20.17 18.45
N CYS A 260 -3.03 -19.33 18.45
CA CYS A 260 -3.01 -18.13 17.59
C CYS A 260 -1.66 -17.96 16.90
N LEU A 261 -1.71 -17.48 15.66
CA LEU A 261 -0.53 -17.09 14.88
C LEU A 261 -0.48 -15.57 14.85
N MET A 262 0.55 -15.01 15.48
CA MET A 262 0.88 -13.60 15.35
C MET A 262 1.86 -13.41 14.21
N GLN A 263 1.57 -12.46 13.34
CA GLN A 263 2.36 -12.11 12.17
C GLN A 263 2.70 -10.64 12.23
N ASN A 264 3.99 -10.32 12.20
CA ASN A 264 4.47 -8.96 11.99
C ASN A 264 5.00 -8.88 10.57
N ILE A 265 4.37 -8.06 9.74
CA ILE A 265 4.61 -7.96 8.31
C ILE A 265 5.12 -6.55 8.00
N GLU A 266 6.23 -6.46 7.27
CA GLU A 266 6.68 -5.24 6.60
C GLU A 266 6.45 -5.42 5.09
N LEU A 267 5.55 -4.62 4.53
CA LEU A 267 5.16 -4.66 3.13
C LEU A 267 5.78 -3.47 2.40
N GLU A 268 6.68 -3.75 1.46
CA GLU A 268 7.22 -2.77 0.51
C GLU A 268 6.37 -2.81 -0.77
N ILE A 269 5.89 -1.64 -1.23
CA ILE A 269 5.14 -1.51 -2.48
C ILE A 269 5.77 -0.44 -3.35
N VAL A 270 5.88 -0.71 -4.65
CA VAL A 270 6.25 0.27 -5.67
C VAL A 270 5.09 0.51 -6.62
N ILE A 271 4.64 1.76 -6.68
CA ILE A 271 3.58 2.24 -7.58
C ILE A 271 4.20 3.11 -8.68
N LYS A 272 3.74 2.88 -9.91
CA LYS A 272 4.00 3.73 -11.06
C LYS A 272 2.74 4.51 -11.40
N ILE A 273 2.92 5.81 -11.66
CA ILE A 273 1.87 6.72 -12.11
C ILE A 273 2.06 6.97 -13.60
N LEU A 274 0.98 6.83 -14.35
CA LEU A 274 0.92 6.96 -15.80
C LEU A 274 -0.19 7.92 -16.21
N GLN A 275 0.00 8.60 -17.33
CA GLN A 275 -1.05 9.35 -17.99
C GLN A 275 -0.86 9.26 -19.50
N LYS A 276 -1.95 9.09 -20.24
CA LYS A 276 -1.90 9.14 -21.70
C LYS A 276 -1.74 10.59 -22.14
N GLN A 277 -0.70 10.88 -22.91
CA GLN A 277 -0.41 12.23 -23.39
C GLN A 277 -0.07 12.19 -24.88
N GLU A 278 -0.50 13.20 -25.63
CA GLU A 278 -0.08 13.42 -27.01
C GLU A 278 1.36 13.89 -27.03
N LEU A 279 2.21 13.19 -27.78
CA LEU A 279 3.55 13.67 -28.09
C LEU A 279 3.49 14.43 -29.40
N SER A 280 3.71 15.74 -29.33
CA SER A 280 4.15 16.55 -30.47
C SER A 280 5.56 17.02 -30.15
N ASN A 281 6.54 16.54 -30.92
CA ASN A 281 7.89 17.10 -30.94
C ASN A 281 7.99 18.08 -32.10
#